data_AF-A0A243RM74-F1
#
_entry.id   AF-A0A243RM74-F1
#
_cell.length_a   1.000
_cell.length_b   1.000
_cell.length_c   1.000
_cell.angle_alpha   90.00
_cell.angle_beta   90.00
_cell.angle_gamma   90.00
#
_symmetry.space_group_name_H-M   'P 1'
#
loop_
_entity.id
_entity.type
_entity.pdbx_description
1 polymer ?
#
loop_
_entity_poly.entity_id
_entity_poly.type
_entity_poly.pdbx_seq_one_letter_code
_entity_poly.pdbx_strand_id
1 'polypeptide(L)'
;MDEAIASAERWRGQVRARGSIEQDREVLARLIEYDHDPFETELYESFSDPQNRLVDRAERSYAGQYDRRLRRLRERARHAEVDE
;
A
#
# COMPACT_ATOMS: atom_id res chain seq x y z
N MET A 1 -6.72 14.67 19.33
CA MET A 1 -6.24 14.22 18.00
C MET A 1 -7.48 13.92 17.19
N ASP A 2 -7.59 14.45 15.97
CA ASP A 2 -8.77 14.20 15.11
C ASP A 2 -8.84 12.70 14.75
N GLU A 3 -9.98 12.08 15.02
CA GLU A 3 -10.22 10.65 14.76
C GLU A 3 -10.01 10.30 13.28
N ALA A 4 -10.35 11.22 12.37
CA ALA A 4 -10.13 11.05 10.94
C ALA A 4 -8.64 10.97 10.59
N ILE A 5 -7.81 11.78 11.27
CA ILE A 5 -6.35 11.77 11.08
C ILE A 5 -5.77 10.45 11.57
N ALA A 6 -6.14 10.00 12.77
CA ALA A 6 -5.66 8.75 13.35
C ALA A 6 -6.08 7.54 12.52
N SER A 7 -7.31 7.53 12.01
CA SER A 7 -7.81 6.50 11.10
C SER A 7 -7.01 6.46 9.79
N ALA A 8 -6.76 7.61 9.18
CA ALA A 8 -6.01 7.70 7.94
C ALA A 8 -4.53 7.31 8.11
N GLU A 9 -3.93 7.60 9.27
CA GLU A 9 -2.57 7.15 9.60
C GLU A 9 -2.49 5.63 9.74
N ARG A 10 -3.44 5.01 10.44
CA ARG A 10 -3.54 3.55 10.55
C ARG A 10 -3.69 2.89 9.19
N TRP A 11 -4.60 3.38 8.37
CA TRP A 11 -4.82 2.85 7.01
C TRP A 11 -3.55 2.95 6.15
N ARG A 12 -2.85 4.09 6.15
CA ARG A 12 -1.57 4.23 5.43
C ARG A 12 -0.52 3.27 5.97
N GLY A 13 -0.46 3.06 7.29
CA GLY A 13 0.40 2.07 7.92
C GLY A 13 0.14 0.66 7.40
N GLN A 14 -1.13 0.26 7.32
CA GLN A 14 -1.55 -1.04 6.79
C GLN A 14 -1.18 -1.22 5.32
N VAL A 15 -1.43 -0.22 4.47
CA VAL A 15 -1.07 -0.24 3.04
C VAL A 15 0.44 -0.43 2.84
N ARG A 16 1.28 0.10 3.74
CA ARG A 16 2.73 -0.10 3.70
C ARG A 16 3.17 -1.48 4.18
N ALA A 17 2.50 -2.00 5.20
CA ALA A 17 2.86 -3.27 5.83
C ALA A 17 2.47 -4.47 4.96
N ARG A 18 1.37 -4.37 4.19
CA ARG A 18 0.92 -5.46 3.31
C ARG A 18 1.73 -5.56 2.01
N GLY A 19 1.80 -6.76 1.43
CA GLY A 19 2.30 -7.02 0.07
C GLY A 19 1.41 -6.38 -1.00
N SER A 20 1.95 -6.12 -2.20
CA SER A 20 1.11 -5.62 -3.30
C SER A 20 0.24 -6.75 -3.84
N ILE A 21 -0.94 -6.40 -4.37
CA ILE A 21 -1.80 -7.41 -5.04
C ILE A 21 -1.03 -8.11 -6.17
N GLU A 22 -0.13 -7.38 -6.85
CA GLU A 22 0.73 -7.96 -7.88
C GLU A 22 1.68 -9.03 -7.33
N GLN A 23 2.35 -8.75 -6.21
CA GLN A 23 3.25 -9.72 -5.55
C GLN A 23 2.47 -10.93 -5.03
N ASP A 24 1.33 -10.69 -4.38
CA ASP A 24 0.51 -11.77 -3.85
C ASP A 24 -0.03 -12.65 -4.98
N ARG A 25 -0.41 -12.05 -6.12
CA ARG A 25 -0.79 -12.78 -7.34
C ARG A 25 0.34 -13.69 -7.86
N GLU A 26 1.58 -13.20 -7.88
CA GLU A 26 2.74 -14.01 -8.29
C GLU A 26 3.03 -15.16 -7.32
N VAL A 27 2.79 -14.96 -6.01
CA VAL A 27 2.89 -16.04 -5.02
C VAL A 27 1.80 -17.08 -5.27
N LEU A 28 0.55 -16.65 -5.44
CA LEU A 28 -0.58 -17.53 -5.73
C LEU A 28 -0.37 -18.35 -7.00
N ALA A 29 0.17 -17.75 -8.08
CA ALA A 29 0.48 -18.49 -9.31
C ALA A 29 1.39 -19.71 -9.04
N ARG A 30 2.40 -19.55 -8.18
CA ARG A 30 3.34 -20.61 -7.81
C ARG A 30 2.71 -21.67 -6.92
N LEU A 31 1.77 -21.28 -6.05
CA LEU A 31 1.06 -22.22 -5.18
C LEU A 31 0.06 -23.07 -5.99
N ILE A 32 -0.69 -22.44 -6.91
CA ILE A 32 -1.59 -23.12 -7.84
C ILE A 32 -0.86 -24.13 -8.73
N GLU A 33 0.37 -23.81 -9.17
CA GLU A 33 1.21 -24.73 -9.91
C GLU A 33 1.66 -25.95 -9.07
N TYR A 34 1.72 -25.80 -7.74
CA TYR A 34 2.21 -26.82 -6.83
C TYR A 34 1.12 -27.82 -6.41
N ASP A 35 -0.05 -27.36 -5.96
CA ASP A 35 -1.10 -28.23 -5.43
C ASP A 35 -2.48 -28.06 -6.08
N HIS A 36 -2.65 -27.05 -6.92
CA HIS A 36 -3.90 -26.73 -7.62
C HIS A 36 -5.09 -26.55 -6.69
N ASP A 37 -4.86 -25.97 -5.51
CA ASP A 37 -5.91 -25.70 -4.55
C ASP A 37 -6.99 -24.75 -5.15
N PRO A 38 -8.29 -25.10 -5.09
CA PRO A 38 -9.35 -24.27 -5.65
C PRO A 38 -9.48 -22.90 -4.98
N PHE A 39 -9.21 -22.79 -3.67
CA PHE A 39 -9.31 -21.52 -2.96
C PHE A 39 -8.19 -20.57 -3.38
N GLU A 40 -6.98 -21.08 -3.60
CA GLU A 40 -5.89 -20.28 -4.15
C GLU A 40 -6.17 -19.80 -5.57
N THR A 41 -6.84 -20.64 -6.38
CA THR A 41 -7.29 -20.28 -7.73
C THR A 41 -8.30 -19.14 -7.70
N GLU A 42 -9.30 -19.21 -6.83
CA GLU A 42 -10.28 -18.12 -6.63
C GLU A 42 -9.60 -16.80 -6.20
N LEU A 43 -8.63 -16.88 -5.28
CA LEU A 43 -7.86 -15.71 -4.86
C LEU A 43 -7.02 -15.14 -6.02
N TYR A 44 -6.38 -16.00 -6.81
CA TYR A 44 -5.59 -15.58 -7.96
C TYR A 44 -6.44 -14.88 -9.00
N GLU A 45 -7.64 -15.39 -9.30
CA GLU A 45 -8.58 -14.74 -10.22
C GLU A 45 -9.01 -13.36 -9.69
N SER A 46 -9.35 -13.27 -8.40
CA SER A 46 -9.67 -12.00 -7.76
C SER A 46 -8.53 -10.98 -7.85
N PHE A 47 -7.27 -11.43 -7.65
CA PHE A 47 -6.10 -10.56 -7.72
C PHE A 47 -5.65 -10.29 -9.16
N SER A 48 -6.12 -11.10 -10.11
CA SER A 48 -5.96 -10.87 -11.54
C SER A 48 -6.89 -9.80 -12.08
N ASP A 49 -7.97 -9.46 -11.35
CA ASP A 49 -8.89 -8.39 -11.72
C ASP A 49 -8.14 -7.06 -11.92
N PRO A 50 -8.19 -6.46 -13.13
CA PRO A 50 -7.53 -5.19 -13.41
C PRO A 50 -7.98 -4.05 -12.48
N GLN A 51 -9.25 -4.02 -12.06
CA GLN A 51 -9.77 -3.00 -11.16
C GLN A 51 -9.14 -3.11 -9.78
N ASN A 52 -9.04 -4.31 -9.21
CA ASN A 52 -8.40 -4.53 -7.91
C ASN A 52 -6.94 -4.07 -7.94
N ARG A 53 -6.22 -4.39 -9.02
CA ARG A 53 -4.84 -3.96 -9.21
C ARG A 53 -4.70 -2.44 -9.36
N LEU A 54 -5.63 -1.79 -10.05
CA LEU A 54 -5.66 -0.34 -10.17
C LEU A 54 -5.89 0.34 -8.82
N VAL A 55 -6.83 -0.19 -8.02
CA VAL A 55 -7.12 0.31 -6.67
C VAL A 55 -5.89 0.19 -5.77
N ASP A 56 -5.27 -0.99 -5.66
CA ASP A 56 -4.06 -1.17 -4.81
C ASP A 56 -2.93 -0.22 -5.24
N ARG A 57 -2.71 -0.04 -6.54
CA ARG A 57 -1.72 0.91 -7.04
C ARG A 57 -2.05 2.35 -6.64
N ALA A 58 -3.31 2.75 -6.72
CA ALA A 58 -3.77 4.08 -6.33
C ALA A 58 -3.59 4.31 -4.82
N GLU A 59 -4.00 3.36 -3.98
CA GLU A 59 -3.86 3.41 -2.53
C GLU A 59 -2.39 3.57 -2.10
N ARG A 60 -1.51 2.74 -2.67
CA ARG A 60 -0.06 2.81 -2.43
C ARG A 60 0.55 4.11 -2.89
N SER A 61 0.17 4.60 -4.07
CA SER A 61 0.62 5.88 -4.59
C SER A 61 0.21 7.02 -3.65
N TYR A 62 -1.03 7.03 -3.21
CA TYR A 62 -1.56 8.03 -2.28
C TYR A 62 -0.82 8.00 -0.93
N ALA A 63 -0.63 6.81 -0.34
CA ALA A 63 0.13 6.64 0.89
C ALA A 63 1.58 7.16 0.76
N GLY A 64 2.25 6.85 -0.36
CA GLY A 64 3.61 7.32 -0.64
C GLY A 64 3.70 8.83 -0.92
N GLN A 65 2.68 9.43 -1.55
CA GLN A 65 2.58 10.88 -1.73
C GLN A 65 2.50 11.61 -0.39
N TYR A 66 1.74 11.07 0.56
CA TYR A 66 1.66 11.62 1.91
C TYR A 66 3.03 11.59 2.62
N ASP A 67 3.79 10.50 2.48
CA ASP A 67 5.15 10.43 3.05
C ASP A 67 6.12 11.43 2.43
N ARG A 68 6.03 11.65 1.12
CA ARG A 68 6.79 12.71 0.45
C ARG A 68 6.42 14.09 0.99
N ARG A 69 5.14 14.35 1.24
CA ARG A 69 4.68 15.60 1.87
C ARG A 69 5.25 15.75 3.28
N LEU A 70 5.20 14.71 4.12
CA LEU A 70 5.75 14.77 5.48
C LEU A 70 7.26 15.01 5.48
N ARG A 71 8.01 14.38 4.58
CA ARG A 71 9.45 14.63 4.43
C ARG A 71 9.75 16.09 4.10
N ARG A 72 9.02 16.67 3.12
CA ARG A 72 9.17 18.09 2.75
C ARG A 72 8.83 19.03 3.90
N LEU A 73 7.82 18.71 4.71
CA LEU A 73 7.48 19.52 5.89
C LEU A 73 8.58 19.50 6.93
N ARG A 74 9.14 18.32 7.25
CA ARG A 74 10.27 18.19 8.18
C ARG A 74 11.51 18.92 7.67
N GLU A 75 11.77 18.87 6.37
CA GLU A 75 12.88 19.59 5.75
C GLU A 75 12.72 21.11 5.89
N ARG A 76 11.53 21.65 5.60
CA ARG A 76 11.24 23.08 5.80
C ARG A 76 11.39 23.53 7.25
N ALA A 77 10.93 22.72 8.21
CA ALA A 77 11.08 23.02 9.63
C ALA A 77 12.57 23.12 10.03
N ARG A 78 13.40 22.17 9.58
CA ARG A 78 14.84 22.20 9.83
C ARG A 78 15.53 23.44 9.24
N HIS A 79 15.12 23.90 8.06
CA HIS A 79 15.69 25.13 7.49
C HIS A 79 15.27 26.38 8.28
N ALA A 80 14.03 26.44 8.77
CA ALA A 80 13.57 27.55 9.60
C ALA A 80 14.30 27.64 10.95
N GLU A 81 14.67 26.51 11.55
CA GLU A 81 15.44 26.45 12.81
C GLU A 81 16.92 26.82 12.66
N VAL A 82 17.47 26.82 11.44
CA VAL A 82 18.89 27.14 11.17
C VAL A 82 19.08 28.62 10.82
N ASP A 83 18.02 29.29 10.38
CA ASP A 83 18.02 30.72 10.04
C ASP A 83 17.69 31.65 11.25
N GLU A 84 17.43 31.08 12.44
CA GLU A 84 17.34 31.77 13.75
C GLU A 84 18.67 31.71 14.54
#